data_AF-A0AAV6MX03-F1
#
_entry.id   AF-A0AAV6MX03-F1
#
_cell.length_a   1.000
_cell.length_b   1.000
_cell.length_c   1.000
_cell.angle_alpha   90.00
_cell.angle_beta   90.00
_cell.angle_gamma   90.00
#
_symmetry.space_group_name_H-M   'P 1'
#
loop_
_entity.id
_entity.type
_entity.pdbx_description
1 polymer ?
#
loop_
_entity_poly.entity_id
_entity_poly.type
_entity_poly.pdbx_seq_one_letter_code
_entity_poly.pdbx_strand_id
1 'polypeptide(L)'
;MENGEIPEDANENCPGPQSESAGKSDACQGCPNQSICATAPKGPDPDLVSIAERMATVKHKILVLSGKGGVGKSTFSAQLSFALAAMDFQVGLMDIDICGPSIPKMLGLEGQDVHQSNLGWSPVYIESNLGVMSIGFMLPNPDDAVIWRGPRKNGLIKQFLKDVYWGELDFLIVDAPPGTSDEHISIVQCLEATGIDGAIIVTTPQQVSLIDVRKEVSFCKKVGVKVLGVVENMSGLTQPLLDLKFLKITETEEQVDVTEWAAEYIREKAPELLNLITCSEVFDSSGGGAAKMCRDMGVPFLGKVPLDPQLCKAAEEGRSCFGDQKCRVSAPALKKIIENLLESQGCTSFSPLPNSDSHSQSPPFLLLSSPSTTEEKMAMSQIRLVRRSLLNTKEDLIKLTNVRTFAAGGKKKGSKGGGAATDAPKASILSKELLVNYEGRMPKRFPMRISSALLSWILEQGLRKTTLVRRRIDNISVKSRVNLHVEGRTSKSLHNKGKAF
;
A
#
# COMPACT_ATOMS: atom_id res chain seq x y z
N MET A 1 -13.58 33.96 -0.48
CA MET A 1 -14.68 34.65 0.21
C MET A 1 -14.91 33.87 1.48
N GLU A 2 -14.47 34.43 2.60
CA GLU A 2 -14.59 33.81 3.92
C GLU A 2 -16.07 33.70 4.31
N ASN A 3 -16.32 32.81 5.26
CA ASN A 3 -17.61 32.46 5.84
C ASN A 3 -18.52 33.67 6.12
N GLY A 4 -19.66 33.74 5.42
CA GLY A 4 -20.82 34.52 5.88
C GLY A 4 -20.76 36.04 5.70
N GLU A 5 -19.80 36.57 4.94
CA GLU A 5 -19.73 38.02 4.69
C GLU A 5 -20.90 38.52 3.83
N ILE A 6 -21.38 39.72 4.17
CA ILE A 6 -22.40 40.44 3.43
C ILE A 6 -21.76 40.95 2.13
N PRO A 7 -22.32 40.66 0.94
CA PRO A 7 -21.79 41.18 -0.32
C PRO A 7 -21.69 42.71 -0.34
N GLU A 8 -20.71 43.27 -1.04
CA GLU A 8 -20.52 44.73 -1.14
C GLU A 8 -21.73 45.45 -1.77
N ASP A 9 -22.52 44.74 -2.57
CA ASP A 9 -23.75 45.21 -3.21
C ASP A 9 -25.03 44.87 -2.43
N ALA A 10 -24.91 44.43 -1.18
CA ALA A 10 -26.07 44.08 -0.38
C ALA A 10 -26.84 45.32 0.12
N ASN A 11 -28.14 45.14 0.36
CA ASN A 11 -29.00 46.15 0.97
C ASN A 11 -28.42 46.62 2.32
N GLU A 12 -28.63 47.89 2.69
CA GLU A 12 -28.05 48.55 3.89
C GLU A 12 -28.30 47.83 5.23
N ASN A 13 -29.22 46.86 5.29
CA ASN A 13 -29.52 46.06 6.49
C ASN A 13 -29.55 44.55 6.21
N CYS A 14 -28.76 44.06 5.25
CA CYS A 14 -28.70 42.64 4.94
C CYS A 14 -28.27 41.84 6.18
N PRO A 15 -29.06 40.84 6.64
CA PRO A 15 -28.70 40.02 7.79
C PRO A 15 -27.52 39.08 7.51
N GLY A 16 -27.01 39.04 6.28
CA GLY A 16 -26.01 38.10 5.79
C GLY A 16 -26.62 36.74 5.41
N PRO A 17 -26.01 36.02 4.45
CA PRO A 17 -26.59 34.78 3.89
C PRO A 17 -26.66 33.62 4.89
N GLN A 18 -25.83 33.63 5.94
CA GLN A 18 -25.76 32.57 6.96
C GLN A 18 -26.66 32.83 8.18
N SER A 19 -27.28 33.99 8.29
CA SER A 19 -28.15 34.34 9.42
C SER A 19 -29.49 33.61 9.36
N GLU A 20 -30.05 33.21 10.51
CA GLU A 20 -31.39 32.61 10.59
C GLU A 20 -32.50 33.48 9.97
N SER A 21 -32.32 34.80 9.95
CA SER A 21 -33.24 35.77 9.33
C SER A 21 -32.98 36.03 7.84
N ALA A 22 -31.92 35.46 7.25
CA ALA A 22 -31.63 35.55 5.81
C ALA A 22 -32.81 35.05 4.96
N GLY A 23 -33.22 35.86 3.99
CA GLY A 23 -34.38 35.62 3.12
C GLY A 23 -35.76 35.80 3.80
N LYS A 24 -35.79 36.01 5.12
CA LYS A 24 -37.02 36.14 5.93
C LYS A 24 -37.23 37.54 6.52
N SER A 25 -36.15 38.33 6.67
CA SER A 25 -36.22 39.69 7.22
C SER A 25 -36.80 40.70 6.23
N ASP A 26 -37.31 41.82 6.74
CA ASP A 26 -37.83 42.92 5.92
C ASP A 26 -36.76 43.51 4.98
N ALA A 27 -35.49 43.52 5.42
CA ALA A 27 -34.36 43.96 4.61
C ALA A 27 -34.08 43.06 3.40
N CYS A 28 -34.64 41.84 3.36
CA CYS A 28 -34.53 40.92 2.23
C CYS A 28 -35.64 41.12 1.18
N GLN A 29 -36.67 41.92 1.45
CA GLN A 29 -37.77 42.13 0.50
C GLN A 29 -37.24 42.82 -0.77
N GLY A 30 -37.54 42.23 -1.92
CA GLY A 30 -37.07 42.72 -3.23
C GLY A 30 -35.63 42.35 -3.57
N CYS A 31 -34.92 41.62 -2.70
CA CYS A 31 -33.60 41.09 -2.99
C CYS A 31 -33.70 39.93 -4.00
N PRO A 32 -32.93 39.93 -5.10
CA PRO A 32 -32.93 38.84 -6.09
C PRO A 32 -32.62 37.46 -5.49
N ASN A 33 -31.84 37.43 -4.39
CA ASN A 33 -31.40 36.21 -3.71
C ASN A 33 -32.26 35.83 -2.48
N GLN A 34 -33.42 36.49 -2.26
CA GLN A 34 -34.24 36.29 -1.07
C GLN A 34 -34.66 34.83 -0.86
N SER A 35 -35.20 34.18 -1.90
CA SER A 35 -35.65 32.78 -1.84
C SER A 35 -34.51 31.80 -1.58
N ILE A 36 -33.35 32.05 -2.19
CA ILE A 36 -32.12 31.27 -2.01
C ILE A 36 -31.66 31.38 -0.55
N CYS A 37 -31.58 32.58 0.00
CA CYS A 37 -31.17 32.79 1.40
C CYS A 37 -32.18 32.23 2.42
N ALA A 38 -33.47 32.20 2.06
CA ALA A 38 -34.52 31.65 2.90
C ALA A 38 -34.46 30.11 3.00
N THR A 39 -34.00 29.46 1.93
CA THR A 39 -34.00 27.99 1.78
C THR A 39 -32.61 27.36 1.93
N ALA A 40 -31.55 28.16 1.85
CA ALA A 40 -30.19 27.69 2.07
C ALA A 40 -30.03 27.14 3.50
N PRO A 41 -29.37 25.98 3.66
CA PRO A 41 -29.05 25.44 4.98
C PRO A 41 -28.17 26.44 5.74
N LYS A 42 -28.51 26.65 7.02
CA LYS A 42 -27.87 27.65 7.90
C LYS A 42 -27.10 26.95 9.00
N GLY A 43 -26.02 27.57 9.43
CA GLY A 43 -25.14 27.00 10.45
C GLY A 43 -24.11 26.02 9.87
N PRO A 44 -23.23 25.47 10.73
CA PRO A 44 -22.19 24.54 10.29
C PRO A 44 -22.83 23.28 9.73
N ASP A 45 -22.29 22.80 8.61
CA ASP A 45 -22.78 21.60 7.95
C ASP A 45 -22.70 20.39 8.91
N PRO A 46 -23.83 19.74 9.25
CA PRO A 46 -23.85 18.62 10.20
C PRO A 46 -23.01 17.43 9.73
N ASP A 47 -22.77 17.30 8.42
CA ASP A 47 -21.87 16.27 7.90
C ASP A 47 -20.44 16.47 8.37
N LEU A 48 -19.97 17.70 8.57
CA LEU A 48 -18.60 17.99 9.01
C LEU A 48 -18.32 17.43 10.41
N VAL A 49 -19.31 17.46 11.30
CA VAL A 49 -19.19 16.86 12.65
C VAL A 49 -19.04 15.34 12.53
N SER A 50 -19.89 14.71 11.73
CA SER A 50 -19.85 13.25 11.52
C SER A 50 -18.56 12.81 10.82
N ILE A 51 -18.06 13.61 9.88
CA ILE A 51 -16.76 13.39 9.22
C ILE A 51 -15.63 13.51 10.23
N ALA A 52 -15.63 14.53 11.10
CA ALA A 52 -14.59 14.70 12.10
C ALA A 52 -14.53 13.51 13.06
N GLU A 53 -15.68 13.00 13.50
CA GLU A 53 -15.77 11.79 14.32
C GLU A 53 -15.23 10.56 13.59
N ARG A 54 -15.63 10.35 12.32
CA ARG A 54 -15.17 9.22 11.51
C ARG A 54 -13.68 9.25 11.23
N MET A 55 -13.14 10.44 10.96
CA MET A 55 -11.75 10.64 10.59
C MET A 55 -10.81 10.76 11.79
N ALA A 56 -11.32 10.79 13.02
CA ALA A 56 -10.51 10.84 14.24
C ALA A 56 -9.62 9.60 14.43
N THR A 57 -10.00 8.43 13.89
CA THR A 57 -9.25 7.17 14.00
C THR A 57 -8.16 7.00 12.94
N VAL A 58 -7.96 8.01 12.08
CA VAL A 58 -6.98 7.99 11.00
C VAL A 58 -5.83 8.91 11.36
N LYS A 59 -4.64 8.34 11.60
CA LYS A 59 -3.47 9.07 12.11
C LYS A 59 -2.88 10.04 11.10
N HIS A 60 -2.63 9.59 9.88
CA HIS A 60 -2.06 10.40 8.81
C HIS A 60 -3.00 10.46 7.61
N LYS A 61 -3.25 11.66 7.08
CA LYS A 61 -4.08 11.91 5.89
C LYS A 61 -3.21 12.60 4.84
N ILE A 62 -2.96 11.91 3.74
CA ILE A 62 -2.08 12.39 2.67
C ILE A 62 -2.89 12.52 1.39
N LEU A 63 -2.91 13.73 0.83
CA LEU A 63 -3.52 13.98 -0.47
C LEU A 63 -2.50 13.71 -1.58
N VAL A 64 -2.88 13.00 -2.62
CA VAL A 64 -2.08 12.85 -3.84
C VAL A 64 -2.75 13.68 -4.94
N LEU A 65 -2.05 14.73 -5.36
CA LEU A 65 -2.53 15.74 -6.31
C LEU A 65 -1.73 15.68 -7.61
N SER A 66 -2.27 16.27 -8.67
CA SER A 66 -1.54 16.46 -9.94
C SER A 66 -2.11 17.64 -10.70
N GLY A 67 -1.25 18.44 -11.35
CA GLY A 67 -1.71 19.58 -12.14
C GLY A 67 -2.41 19.21 -13.45
N LYS A 68 -2.19 18.00 -13.98
CA LYS A 68 -2.78 17.53 -15.25
C LYS A 68 -3.10 16.03 -15.19
N GLY A 69 -4.02 15.59 -16.05
CA GLY A 69 -4.30 14.17 -16.26
C GLY A 69 -3.14 13.42 -16.90
N GLY A 70 -3.06 12.10 -16.67
CA GLY A 70 -2.09 11.23 -17.34
C GLY A 70 -0.65 11.25 -16.81
N VAL A 71 -0.37 11.94 -15.70
CA VAL A 71 0.98 11.94 -15.07
C VAL A 71 1.31 10.66 -14.29
N GLY A 72 0.36 9.73 -14.16
CA GLY A 72 0.50 8.53 -13.33
C GLY A 72 0.25 8.76 -11.83
N LYS A 73 -0.56 9.77 -11.48
CA LYS A 73 -0.99 10.07 -10.10
C LYS A 73 -1.59 8.84 -9.41
N SER A 74 -2.63 8.24 -10.01
CA SER A 74 -3.31 7.07 -9.44
C SER A 74 -2.40 5.85 -9.35
N THR A 75 -1.49 5.67 -10.30
CA THR A 75 -0.44 4.63 -10.23
C THR A 75 0.46 4.85 -9.03
N PHE A 76 0.89 6.10 -8.79
CA PHE A 76 1.67 6.45 -7.61
C PHE A 76 0.87 6.24 -6.31
N SER A 77 -0.40 6.67 -6.25
CA SER A 77 -1.29 6.47 -5.09
C SER A 77 -1.45 4.98 -4.74
N ALA A 78 -1.67 4.13 -5.75
CA ALA A 78 -1.77 2.68 -5.59
C ALA A 78 -0.46 2.07 -5.07
N GLN A 79 0.68 2.41 -5.68
CA GLN A 79 1.97 1.86 -5.27
C GLN A 79 2.41 2.37 -3.90
N LEU A 80 2.16 3.64 -3.57
CA LEU A 80 2.37 4.18 -2.22
C LEU A 80 1.58 3.36 -1.19
N SER A 81 0.31 3.07 -1.48
CA SER A 81 -0.56 2.30 -0.58
C SER A 81 -0.09 0.86 -0.41
N PHE A 82 0.33 0.19 -1.49
CA PHE A 82 0.97 -1.12 -1.43
C PHE A 82 2.25 -1.11 -0.59
N ALA A 83 3.09 -0.08 -0.75
CA ALA A 83 4.34 0.01 -0.02
C ALA A 83 4.08 0.17 1.49
N LEU A 84 3.20 1.09 1.87
CA LEU A 84 2.83 1.32 3.27
C LEU A 84 2.23 0.04 3.89
N ALA A 85 1.35 -0.65 3.16
CA ALA A 85 0.79 -1.92 3.62
C ALA A 85 1.85 -3.02 3.78
N ALA A 86 2.84 -3.09 2.88
CA ALA A 86 3.96 -4.01 2.96
C ALA A 86 4.93 -3.69 4.12
N MET A 87 4.89 -2.46 4.64
CA MET A 87 5.55 -2.05 5.89
C MET A 87 4.68 -2.29 7.14
N ASP A 88 3.66 -3.14 7.04
CA ASP A 88 2.71 -3.53 8.09
C ASP A 88 1.79 -2.41 8.63
N PHE A 89 1.72 -1.25 7.96
CA PHE A 89 0.77 -0.19 8.32
C PHE A 89 -0.68 -0.56 7.98
N GLN A 90 -1.65 -0.02 8.72
CA GLN A 90 -3.06 -0.02 8.34
C GLN A 90 -3.32 1.12 7.37
N VAL A 91 -3.70 0.79 6.13
CA VAL A 91 -3.79 1.73 5.02
C VAL A 91 -5.19 1.75 4.43
N GLY A 92 -5.75 2.95 4.29
CA GLY A 92 -6.90 3.24 3.46
C GLY A 92 -6.47 3.97 2.19
N LEU A 93 -7.01 3.58 1.05
CA LEU A 93 -6.89 4.31 -0.21
C LEU A 93 -8.28 4.75 -0.68
N MET A 94 -8.48 6.06 -0.72
CA MET A 94 -9.74 6.68 -1.12
C MET A 94 -9.57 7.38 -2.47
N ASP A 95 -10.28 6.90 -3.48
CA ASP A 95 -10.32 7.47 -4.81
C ASP A 95 -11.48 8.46 -4.93
N ILE A 96 -11.15 9.73 -5.09
CA ILE A 96 -12.13 10.81 -5.32
C ILE A 96 -12.05 11.36 -6.75
N ASP A 97 -11.31 10.70 -7.66
CA ASP A 97 -11.28 11.03 -9.08
C ASP A 97 -12.53 10.48 -9.79
N ILE A 98 -13.66 11.11 -9.49
CA ILE A 98 -15.00 10.61 -9.85
C ILE A 98 -15.20 10.49 -11.37
N CYS A 99 -14.52 11.32 -12.16
CA CYS A 99 -14.68 11.34 -13.61
C CYS A 99 -13.90 10.24 -14.34
N GLY A 100 -12.90 9.66 -13.70
CA GLY A 100 -12.02 8.67 -14.31
C GLY A 100 -11.43 7.71 -13.26
N PRO A 101 -12.28 6.97 -12.52
CA PRO A 101 -11.81 6.11 -11.44
C PRO A 101 -10.92 5.03 -12.02
N SER A 102 -9.64 5.06 -11.66
CA SER A 102 -8.65 4.10 -12.16
C SER A 102 -8.15 3.16 -11.06
N ILE A 103 -8.41 3.48 -9.80
CA ILE A 103 -7.93 2.74 -8.64
C ILE A 103 -8.47 1.29 -8.59
N PRO A 104 -9.76 0.99 -8.86
CA PRO A 104 -10.24 -0.39 -8.92
C PRO A 104 -9.45 -1.26 -9.91
N LYS A 105 -9.15 -0.73 -11.11
CA LYS A 105 -8.32 -1.41 -12.10
C LYS A 105 -6.89 -1.60 -11.60
N MET A 106 -6.27 -0.52 -11.12
CA MET A 106 -4.86 -0.49 -10.71
C MET A 106 -4.54 -1.41 -9.52
N LEU A 107 -5.57 -1.89 -8.82
CA LEU A 107 -5.48 -2.77 -7.67
C LEU A 107 -6.09 -4.17 -7.93
N GLY A 108 -6.55 -4.44 -9.16
CA GLY A 108 -7.12 -5.74 -9.52
C GLY A 108 -8.47 -6.04 -8.85
N LEU A 109 -9.23 -4.99 -8.53
CA LEU A 109 -10.52 -5.04 -7.82
C LEU A 109 -11.71 -4.78 -8.75
N GLU A 110 -11.55 -4.95 -10.06
CA GLU A 110 -12.67 -4.83 -11.00
C GLU A 110 -13.77 -5.85 -10.68
N GLY A 111 -15.03 -5.40 -10.77
CA GLY A 111 -16.20 -6.22 -10.46
C GLY A 111 -16.43 -6.47 -8.97
N GLN A 112 -15.69 -5.81 -8.08
CA GLN A 112 -16.02 -5.77 -6.66
C GLN A 112 -17.03 -4.66 -6.37
N ASP A 113 -17.90 -4.91 -5.40
CA ASP A 113 -18.93 -3.98 -4.96
C ASP A 113 -18.71 -3.55 -3.51
N VAL A 114 -19.19 -2.34 -3.18
CA VAL A 114 -19.21 -1.86 -1.80
C VAL A 114 -20.36 -2.51 -1.03
N HIS A 115 -20.04 -3.10 0.12
CA HIS A 115 -21.04 -3.66 1.01
C HIS A 115 -21.46 -2.65 2.09
N GLN A 116 -22.76 -2.54 2.33
CA GLN A 116 -23.29 -1.75 3.44
C GLN A 116 -23.45 -2.62 4.70
N SER A 117 -22.96 -2.10 5.83
CA SER A 117 -23.10 -2.69 7.16
C SER A 117 -23.75 -1.71 8.13
N ASN A 118 -24.06 -2.17 9.35
CA ASN A 118 -24.60 -1.30 10.41
C ASN A 118 -23.62 -0.19 10.83
N LEU A 119 -22.31 -0.34 10.55
CA LEU A 119 -21.27 0.64 10.89
C LEU A 119 -20.99 1.63 9.76
N GLY A 120 -21.57 1.39 8.58
CA GLY A 120 -21.28 2.12 7.35
C GLY A 120 -20.90 1.21 6.18
N TRP A 121 -20.40 1.82 5.11
CA TRP A 121 -19.84 1.14 3.95
C TRP A 121 -18.51 0.48 4.30
N SER A 122 -18.38 -0.81 3.95
CA SER A 122 -17.14 -1.55 4.08
C SER A 122 -16.23 -1.24 2.90
N PRO A 123 -14.98 -0.83 3.11
CA PRO A 123 -13.97 -0.81 2.05
C PRO A 123 -13.81 -2.18 1.40
N VAL A 124 -13.36 -2.18 0.15
CA VAL A 124 -12.93 -3.39 -0.56
C VAL A 124 -11.47 -3.63 -0.20
N TYR A 125 -11.16 -4.80 0.34
CA TYR A 125 -9.82 -5.11 0.85
C TYR A 125 -9.02 -5.95 -0.16
N ILE A 126 -7.79 -5.52 -0.45
CA ILE A 126 -6.82 -6.32 -1.23
C ILE A 126 -6.09 -7.28 -0.29
N GLU A 127 -5.61 -6.71 0.82
CA GLU A 127 -4.96 -7.41 1.92
C GLU A 127 -5.68 -7.06 3.22
N SER A 128 -5.37 -7.76 4.32
CA SER A 128 -6.05 -7.52 5.60
C SER A 128 -5.84 -6.11 6.17
N ASN A 129 -4.83 -5.37 5.70
CA ASN A 129 -4.44 -4.05 6.14
C ASN A 129 -4.46 -2.99 5.02
N LEU A 130 -5.02 -3.30 3.85
CA LEU A 130 -5.17 -2.36 2.74
C LEU A 130 -6.61 -2.36 2.24
N GLY A 131 -7.38 -1.38 2.71
CA GLY A 131 -8.77 -1.14 2.31
C GLY A 131 -8.86 -0.04 1.26
N VAL A 132 -9.79 -0.19 0.32
CA VAL A 132 -9.96 0.72 -0.81
C VAL A 132 -11.42 1.16 -0.92
N MET A 133 -11.63 2.44 -1.21
CA MET A 133 -12.93 2.99 -1.60
C MET A 133 -12.80 3.82 -2.86
N SER A 134 -13.64 3.55 -3.86
CA SER A 134 -13.71 4.28 -5.12
C SER A 134 -15.14 4.31 -5.62
N ILE A 135 -15.50 5.36 -6.37
CA ILE A 135 -16.77 5.42 -7.09
C ILE A 135 -16.91 4.28 -8.11
N GLY A 136 -15.80 3.75 -8.61
CA GLY A 136 -15.81 2.66 -9.60
C GLY A 136 -16.47 1.37 -9.09
N PHE A 137 -16.56 1.17 -7.77
CA PHE A 137 -17.28 0.05 -7.16
C PHE A 137 -18.81 0.25 -7.07
N MET A 138 -19.30 1.43 -7.41
CA MET A 138 -20.71 1.79 -7.34
C MET A 138 -21.31 2.10 -8.72
N LEU A 139 -20.49 2.08 -9.78
CA LEU A 139 -20.95 2.25 -11.14
C LEU A 139 -21.54 0.93 -11.64
N PRO A 140 -22.75 0.94 -12.22
CA PRO A 140 -23.39 -0.27 -12.72
C PRO A 140 -22.61 -0.87 -13.90
N ASN A 141 -22.01 -0.03 -14.76
CA ASN A 141 -21.04 -0.46 -15.77
C ASN A 141 -19.74 0.35 -15.64
N PRO A 142 -18.57 -0.29 -15.75
CA PRO A 142 -17.27 0.40 -15.68
C PRO A 142 -17.05 1.42 -16.81
N ASP A 143 -17.69 1.23 -17.96
CA ASP A 143 -17.56 2.10 -19.14
C ASP A 143 -18.53 3.31 -19.10
N ASP A 144 -19.39 3.41 -18.09
CA ASP A 144 -20.35 4.49 -17.99
C ASP A 144 -19.64 5.81 -17.64
N ALA A 145 -19.77 6.80 -18.52
CA ALA A 145 -19.22 8.13 -18.28
C ALA A 145 -19.94 8.82 -17.11
N VAL A 146 -19.19 9.16 -16.06
CA VAL A 146 -19.72 9.84 -14.87
C VAL A 146 -19.81 11.36 -15.12
N ILE A 147 -20.94 11.80 -15.70
CA ILE A 147 -21.19 13.22 -15.95
C ILE A 147 -21.98 13.82 -14.78
N TRP A 148 -21.30 14.07 -13.66
CA TRP A 148 -21.93 14.61 -12.44
C TRP A 148 -21.63 16.10 -12.24
N ARG A 149 -22.63 16.84 -11.76
CA ARG A 149 -22.49 18.26 -11.35
C ARG A 149 -21.76 18.35 -10.01
N GLY A 150 -21.02 19.46 -9.80
CA GLY A 150 -20.20 19.72 -8.61
C GLY A 150 -20.85 19.37 -7.26
N PRO A 151 -22.08 19.83 -6.95
CA PRO A 151 -22.72 19.53 -5.67
C PRO A 151 -22.89 18.03 -5.39
N ARG A 152 -23.16 17.22 -6.44
CA ARG A 152 -23.29 15.77 -6.30
C ARG A 152 -21.94 15.10 -6.02
N LYS A 153 -20.87 15.59 -6.66
CA LYS A 153 -19.51 15.12 -6.39
C LYS A 153 -19.06 15.46 -4.97
N ASN A 154 -19.32 16.69 -4.52
CA ASN A 154 -19.00 17.12 -3.16
C ASN A 154 -19.78 16.31 -2.12
N GLY A 155 -21.06 16.02 -2.38
CA GLY A 155 -21.86 15.12 -1.55
C GLY A 155 -21.27 13.72 -1.46
N LEU A 156 -20.78 13.16 -2.58
CA LEU A 156 -20.13 11.84 -2.57
C LEU A 156 -18.82 11.85 -1.77
N ILE A 157 -17.98 12.88 -1.89
CA ILE A 157 -16.76 13.01 -1.09
C ILE A 157 -17.10 13.02 0.42
N LYS A 158 -18.13 13.78 0.81
CA LYS A 158 -18.63 13.78 2.19
C LYS A 158 -19.11 12.39 2.63
N GLN A 159 -19.85 11.69 1.77
CA GLN A 159 -20.28 10.32 2.06
C GLN A 159 -19.10 9.36 2.22
N PHE A 160 -18.06 9.45 1.39
CA PHE A 160 -16.86 8.61 1.57
C PHE A 160 -16.16 8.87 2.90
N LEU A 161 -16.08 10.13 3.33
CA LEU A 161 -15.47 10.49 4.61
C LEU A 161 -16.35 10.16 5.83
N LYS A 162 -17.68 10.19 5.68
CA LYS A 162 -18.63 10.01 6.78
C LYS A 162 -19.09 8.57 6.95
N ASP A 163 -19.40 7.91 5.84
CA ASP A 163 -20.14 6.66 5.81
C ASP A 163 -19.24 5.44 5.64
N VAL A 164 -17.98 5.62 5.21
CA VAL A 164 -17.03 4.50 5.08
C VAL A 164 -16.45 4.14 6.44
N TYR A 165 -16.58 2.88 6.82
CA TYR A 165 -16.02 2.35 8.05
C TYR A 165 -14.59 1.84 7.82
N TRP A 166 -13.63 2.73 7.99
CA TRP A 166 -12.20 2.44 7.85
C TRP A 166 -11.60 1.67 9.04
N GLY A 167 -12.18 1.80 10.24
CA GLY A 167 -11.57 1.33 11.48
C GLY A 167 -10.41 2.24 11.91
N GLU A 168 -9.36 1.66 12.49
CA GLU A 168 -8.13 2.37 12.86
C GLU A 168 -7.15 2.32 11.68
N LEU A 169 -6.77 3.50 11.16
CA LEU A 169 -5.79 3.60 10.07
C LEU A 169 -4.54 4.35 10.53
N ASP A 170 -3.38 3.86 10.11
CA ASP A 170 -2.14 4.62 10.19
C ASP A 170 -2.09 5.67 9.08
N PHE A 171 -2.50 5.29 7.85
CA PHE A 171 -2.49 6.19 6.69
C PHE A 171 -3.81 6.11 5.91
N LEU A 172 -4.36 7.28 5.57
CA LEU A 172 -5.37 7.43 4.53
C LEU A 172 -4.75 8.20 3.37
N ILE A 173 -4.58 7.51 2.23
CA ILE A 173 -4.12 8.08 0.98
C ILE A 173 -5.34 8.48 0.16
N VAL A 174 -5.40 9.74 -0.27
CA VAL A 174 -6.52 10.25 -1.07
C VAL A 174 -6.04 10.54 -2.49
N ASP A 175 -6.56 9.80 -3.47
CA ASP A 175 -6.28 10.03 -4.89
C ASP A 175 -7.26 11.08 -5.44
N ALA A 176 -6.80 12.32 -5.59
CA ALA A 176 -7.63 13.45 -6.02
C ALA A 176 -7.74 13.54 -7.55
N PRO A 177 -8.77 14.15 -8.15
CA PRO A 177 -8.78 14.42 -9.59
C PRO A 177 -7.65 15.38 -10.02
N PRO A 178 -7.27 15.41 -11.30
CA PRO A 178 -6.25 16.34 -11.79
C PRO A 178 -6.74 17.79 -11.89
N GLY A 179 -5.78 18.74 -11.79
CA GLY A 179 -6.02 20.18 -11.85
C GLY A 179 -6.56 20.75 -10.55
N THR A 180 -6.82 22.06 -10.48
CA THR A 180 -7.30 22.74 -9.27
C THR A 180 -8.82 22.82 -9.24
N SER A 181 -9.50 21.69 -8.98
CA SER A 181 -10.95 21.57 -9.09
C SER A 181 -11.68 21.75 -7.74
N ASP A 182 -13.00 21.93 -7.75
CA ASP A 182 -13.82 22.13 -6.54
C ASP A 182 -13.75 20.92 -5.56
N GLU A 183 -13.46 19.73 -6.08
CA GLU A 183 -13.24 18.52 -5.30
C GLU A 183 -12.06 18.68 -4.32
N HIS A 184 -11.02 19.43 -4.70
CA HIS A 184 -9.86 19.69 -3.84
C HIS A 184 -10.21 20.59 -2.66
N ILE A 185 -10.99 21.64 -2.91
CA ILE A 185 -11.48 22.53 -1.85
C ILE A 185 -12.38 21.73 -0.90
N SER A 186 -13.25 20.89 -1.47
CA SER A 186 -14.20 20.09 -0.71
C SER A 186 -13.49 19.11 0.24
N ILE A 187 -12.48 18.37 -0.23
CA ILE A 187 -11.73 17.43 0.64
C ILE A 187 -10.97 18.17 1.74
N VAL A 188 -10.38 19.33 1.43
CA VAL A 188 -9.67 20.14 2.43
C VAL A 188 -10.61 20.67 3.51
N GLN A 189 -11.76 21.23 3.12
CA GLN A 189 -12.79 21.70 4.06
C GLN A 189 -13.34 20.56 4.92
N CYS A 190 -13.59 19.39 4.32
CA CYS A 190 -14.14 18.25 5.06
C CYS A 190 -13.16 17.70 6.11
N LEU A 191 -11.85 17.78 5.84
CA LEU A 191 -10.81 17.25 6.74
C LEU A 191 -10.22 18.29 7.69
N GLU A 192 -10.57 19.57 7.54
CA GLU A 192 -10.01 20.69 8.31
C GLU A 192 -10.01 20.44 9.82
N ALA A 193 -11.13 19.97 10.36
CA ALA A 193 -11.30 19.71 11.79
C ALA A 193 -10.37 18.61 12.35
N THR A 194 -9.94 17.67 11.49
CA THR A 194 -9.07 16.55 11.87
C THR A 194 -7.63 16.71 11.37
N GLY A 195 -7.36 17.74 10.58
CA GLY A 195 -6.07 18.00 9.97
C GLY A 195 -5.77 17.13 8.74
N ILE A 196 -4.89 17.67 7.90
CA ILE A 196 -4.26 17.00 6.77
C ILE A 196 -2.74 17.16 6.96
N ASP A 197 -1.97 16.08 6.95
CA ASP A 197 -0.51 16.12 7.10
C ASP A 197 0.15 16.84 5.93
N GLY A 198 -0.39 16.64 4.73
CA GLY A 198 -0.09 17.43 3.57
C GLY A 198 -0.45 16.76 2.24
N ALA A 199 0.08 17.33 1.17
CA ALA A 199 -0.10 16.87 -0.19
C ALA A 199 1.21 16.44 -0.85
N ILE A 200 1.16 15.35 -1.60
CA ILE A 200 2.18 14.94 -2.56
C ILE A 200 1.71 15.33 -3.94
N ILE A 201 2.54 16.02 -4.71
CA ILE A 201 2.19 16.44 -6.07
C ILE A 201 2.96 15.58 -7.08
N VAL A 202 2.24 14.87 -7.94
CA VAL A 202 2.81 14.05 -9.00
C VAL A 202 2.82 14.83 -10.32
N THR A 203 3.94 14.79 -11.03
CA THR A 203 4.10 15.46 -12.33
C THR A 203 4.98 14.70 -13.30
N THR A 204 5.16 15.22 -14.50
CA THR A 204 6.10 14.75 -15.51
C THR A 204 7.10 15.86 -15.86
N PRO A 205 8.32 15.55 -16.33
CA PRO A 205 9.37 16.54 -16.63
C PRO A 205 9.00 17.57 -17.72
N GLN A 206 7.94 17.33 -18.50
CA GLN A 206 7.48 18.22 -19.57
C GLN A 206 7.18 19.65 -19.06
N GLN A 207 7.66 20.66 -19.78
CA GLN A 207 7.51 22.08 -19.39
C GLN A 207 6.05 22.49 -19.16
N VAL A 208 5.12 22.02 -20.00
CA VAL A 208 3.69 22.31 -19.86
C VAL A 208 3.16 21.79 -18.51
N SER A 209 3.64 20.63 -18.05
CA SER A 209 3.22 20.04 -16.78
C SER A 209 3.74 20.81 -15.57
N LEU A 210 4.93 21.41 -15.69
CA LEU A 210 5.52 22.21 -14.62
C LEU A 210 4.72 23.49 -14.35
N ILE A 211 4.08 24.07 -15.36
CA ILE A 211 3.20 25.23 -15.19
C ILE A 211 2.01 24.85 -14.30
N ASP A 212 1.40 23.69 -14.54
CA ASP A 212 0.26 23.25 -13.76
C ASP A 212 0.65 22.83 -12.34
N VAL A 213 1.84 22.26 -12.14
CA VAL A 213 2.37 22.02 -10.78
C VAL A 213 2.58 23.33 -10.01
N ARG A 214 3.04 24.40 -10.65
CA ARG A 214 3.17 25.71 -9.97
C ARG A 214 1.82 26.23 -9.50
N LYS A 215 0.75 26.03 -10.29
CA LYS A 215 -0.61 26.36 -9.88
C LYS A 215 -1.05 25.48 -8.71
N GLU A 216 -0.77 24.19 -8.75
CA GLU A 216 -1.12 23.22 -7.70
C GLU A 216 -0.43 23.53 -6.36
N VAL A 217 0.87 23.84 -6.39
CA VAL A 217 1.62 24.28 -5.20
C VAL A 217 1.05 25.59 -4.65
N SER A 218 0.68 26.52 -5.54
CA SER A 218 0.07 27.79 -5.13
C SER A 218 -1.31 27.58 -4.53
N PHE A 219 -2.09 26.65 -5.07
CA PHE A 219 -3.37 26.23 -4.51
C PHE A 219 -3.18 25.69 -3.09
N CYS A 220 -2.29 24.71 -2.88
CA CYS A 220 -1.99 24.15 -1.56
C CYS A 220 -1.65 25.25 -0.53
N LYS A 221 -0.79 26.21 -0.92
CA LYS A 221 -0.44 27.36 -0.06
C LYS A 221 -1.64 28.23 0.30
N LYS A 222 -2.57 28.46 -0.63
CA LYS A 222 -3.78 29.28 -0.40
C LYS A 222 -4.79 28.57 0.51
N VAL A 223 -4.90 27.25 0.44
CA VAL A 223 -5.84 26.47 1.26
C VAL A 223 -5.21 25.91 2.53
N GLY A 224 -3.98 26.33 2.87
CA GLY A 224 -3.30 25.92 4.10
C GLY A 224 -2.78 24.47 4.12
N VAL A 225 -2.72 23.78 2.98
CA VAL A 225 -2.21 22.41 2.90
C VAL A 225 -0.69 22.42 2.68
N LYS A 226 0.05 21.76 3.58
CA LYS A 226 1.49 21.59 3.46
C LYS A 226 1.83 20.73 2.24
N VAL A 227 2.75 21.19 1.38
CA VAL A 227 3.30 20.33 0.32
C VAL A 227 4.40 19.46 0.93
N LEU A 228 4.13 18.16 1.08
CA LEU A 228 5.09 17.17 1.57
C LEU A 228 6.22 16.95 0.58
N GLY A 229 5.90 17.05 -0.71
CA GLY A 229 6.88 17.21 -1.77
C GLY A 229 6.34 16.85 -3.14
N VAL A 230 7.20 17.01 -4.14
CA VAL A 230 6.88 16.75 -5.55
C VAL A 230 7.61 15.51 -6.04
N VAL A 231 6.88 14.66 -6.76
CA VAL A 231 7.40 13.48 -7.45
C VAL A 231 7.37 13.73 -8.95
N GLU A 232 8.53 13.63 -9.59
CA GLU A 232 8.63 13.69 -11.05
C GLU A 232 8.57 12.26 -11.62
N ASN A 233 7.37 11.86 -12.03
CA ASN A 233 7.12 10.59 -12.69
C ASN A 233 7.51 10.65 -14.17
N MET A 234 7.65 9.47 -14.80
CA MET A 234 8.01 9.31 -16.20
C MET A 234 9.29 10.07 -16.59
N SER A 235 10.27 10.14 -15.67
CA SER A 235 11.50 10.90 -15.83
C SER A 235 12.55 10.08 -16.58
N GLY A 236 12.53 10.19 -17.91
CA GLY A 236 13.37 9.39 -18.80
C GLY A 236 12.93 7.93 -18.87
N LEU A 237 13.51 7.18 -19.79
CA LEU A 237 13.36 5.75 -19.95
C LEU A 237 14.61 5.08 -19.41
N THR A 238 14.45 4.14 -18.48
CA THR A 238 15.56 3.39 -17.89
C THR A 238 15.21 1.91 -17.92
N GLN A 239 15.98 1.08 -18.61
CA GLN A 239 15.74 -0.38 -18.62
C GLN A 239 17.01 -1.15 -18.99
N PRO A 240 17.12 -2.44 -18.60
CA PRO A 240 18.18 -3.31 -19.08
C PRO A 240 18.32 -3.27 -20.60
N LEU A 241 19.55 -3.31 -21.12
CA LEU A 241 19.81 -3.24 -22.56
C LEU A 241 19.05 -4.31 -23.35
N LEU A 242 18.94 -5.52 -22.81
CA LEU A 242 18.24 -6.64 -23.45
C LEU A 242 16.72 -6.53 -23.44
N ASP A 243 16.15 -5.59 -22.68
CA ASP A 243 14.70 -5.36 -22.69
C ASP A 243 14.29 -4.41 -23.84
N LEU A 244 15.27 -3.79 -24.52
CA LEU A 244 15.03 -2.99 -25.71
C LEU A 244 14.80 -3.85 -26.95
N LYS A 245 13.91 -3.36 -27.83
CA LYS A 245 13.81 -3.88 -29.20
C LYS A 245 14.90 -3.26 -30.07
N PHE A 246 15.60 -4.10 -30.83
CA PHE A 246 16.60 -3.67 -31.80
C PHE A 246 15.99 -3.76 -33.19
N LEU A 247 15.93 -2.63 -33.89
CA LEU A 247 15.38 -2.55 -35.24
C LEU A 247 16.50 -2.20 -36.22
N LYS A 248 16.53 -2.90 -37.37
CA LYS A 248 17.42 -2.58 -38.49
C LYS A 248 16.61 -1.90 -39.58
N ILE A 249 17.08 -0.75 -40.04
CA ILE A 249 16.48 -0.03 -41.17
C ILE A 249 17.03 -0.64 -42.47
N THR A 250 16.15 -1.06 -43.36
CA THR A 250 16.51 -1.60 -44.68
C THR A 250 16.76 -0.46 -45.68
N GLU A 251 17.28 -0.82 -46.86
CA GLU A 251 17.41 0.11 -48.00
C GLU A 251 16.05 0.66 -48.48
N THR A 252 14.95 -0.02 -48.13
CA THR A 252 13.56 0.38 -48.42
C THR A 252 12.91 1.21 -47.31
N GLU A 253 13.69 1.68 -46.32
CA GLU A 253 13.22 2.40 -45.11
C GLU A 253 12.29 1.59 -44.20
N GLU A 254 12.18 0.28 -44.40
CA GLU A 254 11.41 -0.59 -43.52
C GLU A 254 12.21 -0.91 -42.24
N GLN A 255 11.50 -1.02 -41.11
CA GLN A 255 12.08 -1.40 -39.83
C GLN A 255 11.88 -2.89 -39.59
N VAL A 256 12.98 -3.64 -39.56
CA VAL A 256 12.97 -5.08 -39.30
C VAL A 256 13.42 -5.34 -37.86
N ASP A 257 12.62 -6.10 -37.11
CA ASP A 257 12.97 -6.53 -35.76
C ASP A 257 14.14 -7.53 -35.82
N VAL A 258 15.28 -7.14 -35.25
CA VAL A 258 16.50 -7.93 -35.16
C VAL A 258 16.90 -8.18 -33.70
N THR A 259 15.94 -8.10 -32.77
CA THR A 259 16.18 -8.19 -31.32
C THR A 259 16.88 -9.48 -30.92
N GLU A 260 16.44 -10.64 -31.42
CA GLU A 260 17.08 -11.92 -31.07
C GLU A 260 18.53 -11.99 -31.58
N TRP A 261 18.75 -11.59 -32.83
CA TRP A 261 20.09 -11.52 -33.41
C TRP A 261 21.01 -10.59 -32.61
N ALA A 262 20.52 -9.40 -32.25
CA ALA A 262 21.29 -8.43 -31.45
C ALA A 262 21.61 -9.00 -30.07
N ALA A 263 20.65 -9.66 -29.41
CA ALA A 263 20.85 -10.27 -28.10
C ALA A 263 21.87 -11.43 -28.17
N GLU A 264 21.78 -12.31 -29.16
CA GLU A 264 22.76 -13.38 -29.40
C GLU A 264 24.16 -12.81 -29.68
N TYR A 265 24.26 -11.80 -30.55
CA TYR A 265 25.52 -11.16 -30.88
C TYR A 265 26.16 -10.50 -29.65
N ILE A 266 25.38 -9.80 -28.83
CA ILE A 266 25.87 -9.21 -27.58
C ILE A 266 26.35 -10.30 -26.62
N ARG A 267 25.59 -11.38 -26.42
CA ARG A 267 25.99 -12.49 -25.55
C ARG A 267 27.31 -13.12 -25.98
N GLU A 268 27.52 -13.26 -27.29
CA GLU A 268 28.73 -13.90 -27.84
C GLU A 268 29.94 -12.95 -27.85
N LYS A 269 29.74 -11.70 -28.27
CA LYS A 269 30.85 -10.77 -28.57
C LYS A 269 31.13 -9.75 -27.48
N ALA A 270 30.14 -9.41 -26.66
CA ALA A 270 30.22 -8.35 -25.66
C ALA A 270 29.34 -8.65 -24.41
N PRO A 271 29.57 -9.78 -23.71
CA PRO A 271 28.74 -10.20 -22.58
C PRO A 271 28.74 -9.19 -21.42
N GLU A 272 29.73 -8.31 -21.33
CA GLU A 272 29.76 -7.20 -20.38
C GLU A 272 28.59 -6.22 -20.56
N LEU A 273 28.03 -6.12 -21.77
CA LEU A 273 26.89 -5.24 -22.05
C LEU A 273 25.57 -5.79 -21.49
N LEU A 274 25.50 -7.08 -21.15
CA LEU A 274 24.29 -7.73 -20.63
C LEU A 274 23.84 -7.14 -19.28
N ASN A 275 24.77 -6.54 -18.54
CA ASN A 275 24.51 -5.91 -17.25
C ASN A 275 24.34 -4.39 -17.35
N LEU A 276 24.29 -3.83 -18.56
CA LEU A 276 24.08 -2.39 -18.75
C LEU A 276 22.61 -2.03 -18.66
N ILE A 277 22.39 -0.85 -18.09
CA ILE A 277 21.10 -0.16 -18.07
C ILE A 277 21.17 0.95 -19.11
N THR A 278 20.22 0.97 -20.02
CA THR A 278 20.07 2.03 -21.02
C THR A 278 19.23 3.15 -20.44
N CYS A 279 19.71 4.38 -20.54
CA CYS A 279 19.01 5.57 -20.11
C CYS A 279 18.76 6.48 -21.32
N SER A 280 17.54 6.96 -21.48
CA SER A 280 17.18 7.94 -22.53
C SER A 280 16.29 9.03 -21.94
N GLU A 281 16.56 10.28 -22.29
CA GLU A 281 15.66 11.39 -21.95
C GLU A 281 14.50 11.41 -22.95
N VAL A 282 13.31 11.02 -22.49
CA VAL A 282 12.09 11.00 -23.32
C VAL A 282 11.48 12.40 -23.43
N PHE A 283 11.66 13.22 -22.40
CA PHE A 283 11.16 14.58 -22.34
C PHE A 283 12.31 15.53 -22.03
N ASP A 284 12.34 16.67 -22.72
CA ASP A 284 13.36 17.69 -22.54
C ASP A 284 13.40 18.18 -21.08
N SER A 285 14.51 17.87 -20.42
CA SER A 285 14.77 18.21 -19.02
C SER A 285 15.71 19.42 -18.86
N SER A 286 16.14 20.04 -19.97
CA SER A 286 17.14 21.13 -20.01
C SER A 286 16.81 22.32 -19.10
N GLY A 287 15.53 22.56 -18.82
CA GLY A 287 15.06 23.57 -17.87
C GLY A 287 15.29 23.25 -16.38
N GLY A 288 15.86 22.09 -16.03
CA GLY A 288 16.07 21.63 -14.65
C GLY A 288 14.89 20.90 -14.01
N GLY A 289 13.82 20.65 -14.78
CA GLY A 289 12.65 19.85 -14.42
C GLY A 289 11.92 20.31 -13.15
N ALA A 290 11.23 19.37 -12.50
CA ALA A 290 10.51 19.61 -11.25
C ALA A 290 11.47 19.93 -10.10
N ALA A 291 12.68 19.38 -10.09
CA ALA A 291 13.66 19.63 -9.03
C ALA A 291 14.07 21.11 -8.94
N LYS A 292 14.28 21.78 -10.08
CA LYS A 292 14.53 23.23 -10.11
C LYS A 292 13.29 24.01 -9.65
N MET A 293 12.12 23.68 -10.19
CA MET A 293 10.86 24.31 -9.81
C MET A 293 10.60 24.23 -8.29
N CYS A 294 10.88 23.08 -7.67
CA CYS A 294 10.75 22.89 -6.23
C CYS A 294 11.64 23.83 -5.43
N ARG A 295 12.91 23.99 -5.85
CA ARG A 295 13.84 24.97 -5.24
C ARG A 295 13.31 26.40 -5.38
N ASP A 296 12.85 26.78 -6.56
CA ASP A 296 12.34 28.13 -6.83
C ASP A 296 11.08 28.44 -5.99
N MET A 297 10.25 27.43 -5.71
CA MET A 297 9.00 27.59 -4.96
C MET A 297 9.14 27.32 -3.45
N GLY A 298 10.31 26.89 -3.00
CA GLY A 298 10.58 26.53 -1.61
C GLY A 298 9.79 25.31 -1.12
N VAL A 299 9.62 24.29 -1.97
CA VAL A 299 8.92 23.04 -1.62
C VAL A 299 9.84 21.82 -1.77
N PRO A 300 9.63 20.72 -1.02
CA PRO A 300 10.48 19.54 -1.11
C PRO A 300 10.36 18.83 -2.45
N PHE A 301 11.49 18.30 -2.94
CA PHE A 301 11.52 17.39 -4.09
C PHE A 301 11.81 15.98 -3.59
N LEU A 302 10.86 15.05 -3.76
CA LEU A 302 10.96 13.70 -3.20
C LEU A 302 11.81 12.77 -4.07
N GLY A 303 11.77 12.97 -5.39
CA GLY A 303 12.56 12.18 -6.33
C GLY A 303 11.93 12.04 -7.71
N LYS A 304 12.59 11.21 -8.51
CA LYS A 304 12.21 10.87 -9.89
C LYS A 304 11.82 9.41 -9.98
N VAL A 305 10.76 9.10 -10.72
CA VAL A 305 10.40 7.74 -11.11
C VAL A 305 10.56 7.62 -12.63
N PRO A 306 11.40 6.70 -13.13
CA PRO A 306 11.60 6.55 -14.58
C PRO A 306 10.36 5.91 -15.24
N LEU A 307 10.24 6.08 -16.56
CA LEU A 307 9.35 5.24 -17.36
C LEU A 307 9.84 3.80 -17.30
N ASP A 308 8.96 2.93 -16.80
CA ASP A 308 9.22 1.50 -16.64
C ASP A 308 7.98 0.74 -17.14
N PRO A 309 8.07 0.02 -18.28
CA PRO A 309 6.98 -0.81 -18.78
C PRO A 309 6.49 -1.85 -17.77
N GLN A 310 7.36 -2.32 -16.87
CA GLN A 310 6.99 -3.29 -15.85
C GLN A 310 6.15 -2.66 -14.74
N LEU A 311 6.37 -1.38 -14.42
CA LEU A 311 5.50 -0.64 -13.51
C LEU A 311 4.09 -0.47 -14.10
N CYS A 312 4.01 -0.13 -15.39
CA CYS A 312 2.72 -0.04 -16.09
C CYS A 312 2.00 -1.40 -16.07
N LYS A 313 2.71 -2.48 -16.41
CA LYS A 313 2.17 -3.83 -16.38
C LYS A 313 1.72 -4.26 -14.99
N ALA A 314 2.48 -3.93 -13.95
CA ALA A 314 2.09 -4.21 -12.57
C ALA A 314 0.79 -3.48 -12.20
N ALA A 315 0.64 -2.21 -12.61
CA ALA A 315 -0.59 -1.46 -12.40
C ALA A 315 -1.78 -2.06 -13.18
N GLU A 316 -1.61 -2.41 -14.46
CA GLU A 316 -2.66 -3.03 -15.27
C GLU A 316 -3.14 -4.38 -14.73
N GLU A 317 -2.23 -5.15 -14.11
CA GLU A 317 -2.52 -6.44 -13.51
C GLU A 317 -2.92 -6.34 -12.02
N GLY A 318 -3.00 -5.15 -11.44
CA GLY A 318 -3.43 -4.96 -10.06
C GLY A 318 -2.41 -5.37 -9.00
N ARG A 319 -1.11 -5.32 -9.30
CA ARG A 319 -0.03 -5.85 -8.47
C ARG A 319 0.89 -4.75 -7.92
N SER A 320 1.49 -5.03 -6.77
CA SER A 320 2.57 -4.21 -6.22
C SER A 320 3.85 -4.36 -7.06
N CYS A 321 4.51 -3.24 -7.38
CA CYS A 321 5.81 -3.23 -8.04
C CYS A 321 6.95 -3.72 -7.12
N PHE A 322 6.79 -3.65 -5.79
CA PHE A 322 7.82 -4.06 -4.83
C PHE A 322 7.96 -5.59 -4.72
N GLY A 323 6.88 -6.32 -5.01
CA GLY A 323 6.89 -7.78 -5.10
C GLY A 323 7.28 -8.31 -6.48
N ASP A 324 7.38 -7.45 -7.50
CA ASP A 324 7.68 -7.83 -8.88
C ASP A 324 9.18 -7.71 -9.18
N GLN A 325 9.84 -8.85 -9.38
CA GLN A 325 11.27 -8.92 -9.70
C GLN A 325 11.64 -8.23 -11.03
N LYS A 326 10.65 -7.90 -11.87
CA LYS A 326 10.86 -7.21 -13.14
C LYS A 326 10.88 -5.69 -13.01
N CYS A 327 10.31 -5.12 -11.94
CA CYS A 327 10.31 -3.66 -11.69
C CYS A 327 11.66 -3.17 -11.15
N ARG A 328 12.76 -3.43 -11.87
CA ARG A 328 14.13 -3.22 -11.39
C ARG A 328 14.54 -1.76 -11.23
N VAL A 329 13.89 -0.86 -11.95
CA VAL A 329 14.26 0.56 -12.00
C VAL A 329 13.27 1.44 -11.24
N SER A 330 11.98 1.14 -11.34
CA SER A 330 10.91 1.94 -10.73
C SER A 330 10.72 1.61 -9.26
N ALA A 331 10.78 0.34 -8.85
CA ALA A 331 10.56 -0.06 -7.46
C ALA A 331 11.62 0.53 -6.51
N PRO A 332 12.94 0.51 -6.82
CA PRO A 332 13.93 1.18 -5.97
C PRO A 332 13.75 2.69 -5.89
N ALA A 333 13.37 3.33 -7.01
CA ALA A 333 13.11 4.77 -7.06
C ALA A 333 11.90 5.16 -6.19
N LEU A 334 10.79 4.42 -6.31
CA LEU A 334 9.60 4.58 -5.48
C LEU A 334 9.89 4.31 -4.01
N LYS A 335 10.63 3.23 -3.69
CA LYS A 335 11.03 2.89 -2.33
C LYS A 335 11.75 4.07 -1.66
N LYS A 336 12.74 4.66 -2.33
CA LYS A 336 13.48 5.82 -1.83
C LYS A 336 12.58 7.05 -1.61
N ILE A 337 11.65 7.31 -2.53
CA ILE A 337 10.67 8.41 -2.38
C ILE A 337 9.80 8.21 -1.14
N ILE A 338 9.33 6.98 -0.91
CA ILE A 338 8.45 6.65 0.21
C ILE A 338 9.20 6.68 1.54
N GLU A 339 10.44 6.18 1.57
CA GLU A 339 11.30 6.28 2.76
C GLU A 339 11.55 7.74 3.14
N ASN A 340 11.91 8.61 2.18
CA ASN A 340 12.06 10.05 2.40
C ASN A 340 10.77 10.71 2.92
N LEU A 341 9.62 10.30 2.38
CA LEU A 341 8.31 10.78 2.83
C LEU A 341 8.08 10.40 4.29
N LEU A 342 8.27 9.14 4.68
CA LEU A 342 8.05 8.66 6.04
C LEU A 342 8.99 9.30 7.06
N GLU A 343 10.27 9.47 6.70
CA GLU A 343 11.24 10.19 7.52
C GLU A 343 10.80 11.63 7.79
N SER A 344 10.27 12.31 6.76
CA SER A 344 9.74 13.68 6.90
C SER A 344 8.49 13.79 7.79
N GLN A 345 7.76 12.69 7.96
CA GLN A 345 6.59 12.60 8.85
C GLN A 345 6.96 12.12 10.27
N GLY A 346 8.23 11.87 10.56
CA GLY A 346 8.68 11.41 11.88
C GLY A 346 8.42 9.92 12.14
N CYS A 347 7.99 9.15 11.13
CA CYS A 347 7.97 7.70 11.20
C CYS A 347 9.42 7.21 11.10
N THR A 348 10.00 6.74 12.21
CA THR A 348 11.39 6.27 12.25
C THR A 348 11.52 4.76 12.54
N SER A 349 10.41 4.09 12.82
CA SER A 349 10.35 2.65 13.10
C SER A 349 9.29 1.97 12.24
N PHE A 350 9.68 1.52 11.04
CA PHE A 350 8.84 0.71 10.15
C PHE A 350 9.62 -0.50 9.64
N SER A 351 8.91 -1.57 9.29
CA SER A 351 9.55 -2.71 8.63
C SER A 351 10.04 -2.23 7.25
N PRO A 352 11.31 -2.51 6.90
CA PRO A 352 11.82 -2.08 5.59
C PRO A 352 11.06 -2.79 4.48
N LEU A 353 10.79 -2.07 3.38
CA LEU A 353 10.14 -2.65 2.21
C LEU A 353 10.92 -3.88 1.74
N PRO A 354 10.23 -4.99 1.39
CA PRO A 354 10.88 -6.19 0.89
C PRO A 354 11.74 -5.84 -0.32
N ASN A 355 12.99 -6.31 -0.31
CA ASN A 355 13.85 -6.20 -1.48
C ASN A 355 13.37 -7.22 -2.52
N SER A 356 13.36 -6.82 -3.79
CA SER A 356 13.09 -7.66 -4.97
C SER A 356 13.90 -8.96 -4.98
N ASP A 357 15.03 -8.97 -4.27
CA ASP A 357 16.03 -10.05 -4.29
C ASP A 357 15.80 -11.14 -3.23
N SER A 358 14.73 -11.05 -2.44
CA SER A 358 14.44 -12.05 -1.40
C SER A 358 13.60 -13.22 -1.94
N HIS A 359 14.28 -14.32 -2.27
CA HIS A 359 13.66 -15.62 -2.53
C HIS A 359 12.86 -16.10 -1.31
N SER A 360 11.54 -15.84 -1.27
CA SER A 360 10.49 -16.77 -0.83
C SER A 360 9.16 -16.04 -0.63
N GLN A 361 8.35 -15.90 -1.67
CA GLN A 361 6.90 -15.79 -1.46
C GLN A 361 6.17 -16.66 -2.49
N SER A 362 5.21 -17.41 -1.97
CA SER A 362 4.28 -18.25 -2.73
C SER A 362 3.52 -17.43 -3.78
N PRO A 363 3.08 -18.04 -4.90
CA PRO A 363 2.36 -17.33 -5.93
C PRO A 363 1.07 -16.69 -5.36
N PRO A 364 0.59 -15.58 -5.94
CA PRO A 364 -0.69 -15.00 -5.58
C PRO A 364 -1.77 -16.07 -5.73
N PHE A 365 -2.58 -16.24 -4.69
CA PHE A 365 -3.75 -17.10 -4.73
C PHE A 365 -4.67 -16.57 -5.84
N LEU A 366 -4.79 -17.33 -6.94
CA LEU A 366 -6.03 -17.31 -7.71
C LEU A 366 -7.14 -17.61 -6.71
N LEU A 367 -7.97 -16.60 -6.44
CA LEU A 367 -9.23 -16.75 -5.75
C LEU A 367 -10.05 -17.77 -6.56
N LEU A 368 -9.98 -19.04 -6.14
CA LEU A 368 -11.06 -19.97 -6.41
C LEU A 368 -12.33 -19.30 -5.87
N SER A 369 -13.31 -19.19 -6.77
CA SER A 369 -14.65 -18.65 -6.61
C SER A 369 -15.17 -18.59 -5.16
N SER A 370 -15.80 -17.47 -4.83
CA SER A 370 -16.44 -17.17 -3.56
C SER A 370 -17.29 -18.34 -2.99
N PRO A 371 -17.22 -18.63 -1.67
CA PRO A 371 -18.01 -19.68 -1.04
C PRO A 371 -19.50 -19.32 -1.06
N SER A 372 -20.31 -20.20 -1.66
CA SER A 372 -21.74 -19.99 -1.93
C SER A 372 -22.64 -20.33 -0.74
N THR A 373 -22.09 -20.89 0.35
CA THR A 373 -22.89 -21.40 1.47
C THR A 373 -22.57 -20.72 2.80
N THR A 374 -23.59 -20.58 3.65
CA THR A 374 -23.51 -19.95 4.99
C THR A 374 -22.58 -20.72 5.94
N GLU A 375 -22.46 -22.04 5.78
CA GLU A 375 -21.57 -22.89 6.58
C GLU A 375 -20.09 -22.64 6.27
N GLU A 376 -19.71 -22.41 5.02
CA GLU A 376 -18.33 -22.09 4.62
C GLU A 376 -17.89 -20.72 5.13
N LYS A 377 -18.81 -19.74 5.15
CA LYS A 377 -18.57 -18.41 5.73
C LYS A 377 -18.35 -18.49 7.25
N MET A 378 -19.09 -19.34 7.96
CA MET A 378 -18.89 -19.59 9.39
C MET A 378 -17.58 -20.35 9.67
N ALA A 379 -17.22 -21.34 8.86
CA ALA A 379 -15.96 -22.06 8.99
C ALA A 379 -14.74 -21.15 8.83
N MET A 380 -14.78 -20.22 7.86
CA MET A 380 -13.72 -19.23 7.66
C MET A 380 -13.61 -18.21 8.80
N SER A 381 -14.74 -17.82 9.41
CA SER A 381 -14.75 -16.98 10.62
C SER A 381 -14.13 -17.71 11.83
N GLN A 382 -14.44 -18.99 12.00
CA GLN A 382 -13.87 -19.83 13.07
C GLN A 382 -12.36 -20.07 12.86
N ILE A 383 -11.91 -20.26 11.62
CA ILE A 383 -10.47 -20.36 11.29
C ILE A 383 -9.73 -19.05 11.62
N ARG A 384 -10.34 -17.88 11.37
CA ARG A 384 -9.77 -16.57 11.76
C ARG A 384 -9.65 -16.45 13.29
N LEU A 385 -10.65 -16.91 14.04
CA LEU A 385 -10.66 -16.87 15.50
C LEU A 385 -9.59 -17.79 16.12
N VAL A 386 -9.46 -19.02 15.58
CA VAL A 386 -8.41 -19.98 15.96
C VAL A 386 -7.02 -19.45 15.62
N ARG A 387 -6.85 -18.78 14.47
CA ARG A 387 -5.59 -18.13 14.07
C ARG A 387 -5.20 -16.99 15.02
N ARG A 388 -6.17 -16.19 15.50
CA ARG A 388 -5.96 -15.12 16.48
C ARG A 388 -5.55 -15.67 17.86
N SER A 389 -6.11 -16.82 18.25
CA SER A 389 -5.75 -17.50 19.50
C SER A 389 -4.37 -18.18 19.45
N LEU A 390 -4.01 -18.80 18.31
CA LEU A 390 -2.69 -19.42 18.10
C LEU A 390 -1.54 -18.39 18.08
N LEU A 391 -1.78 -17.17 17.61
CA LEU A 391 -0.77 -16.09 17.62
C LEU A 391 -0.42 -15.63 19.04
N ASN A 392 -1.36 -15.71 19.99
CA ASN A 392 -1.11 -15.40 21.41
C ASN A 392 -0.28 -16.47 22.13
N THR A 393 -0.27 -17.72 21.66
CA THR A 393 0.59 -18.78 22.23
C THR A 393 2.07 -18.70 21.82
N LYS A 394 2.43 -17.77 20.93
CA LYS A 394 3.82 -17.56 20.51
C LYS A 394 4.70 -17.07 21.67
N GLU A 395 4.14 -16.30 22.60
CA GLU A 395 4.81 -15.87 23.84
C GLU A 395 4.91 -17.00 24.89
N ASP A 396 3.92 -17.89 24.94
CA ASP A 396 3.92 -19.03 25.89
C ASP A 396 4.87 -20.16 25.45
N LEU A 397 5.04 -20.37 24.14
CA LEU A 397 6.02 -21.32 23.58
C LEU A 397 7.48 -20.87 23.82
N ILE A 398 7.72 -19.56 23.87
CA ILE A 398 9.04 -18.98 24.23
C ILE A 398 9.31 -19.16 25.74
N LYS A 399 8.29 -19.11 26.59
CA LYS A 399 8.43 -19.40 28.03
C LYS A 399 8.70 -20.89 28.31
N LEU A 400 8.09 -21.80 27.55
CA LEU A 400 8.30 -23.25 27.71
C LEU A 400 9.68 -23.75 27.26
N THR A 401 10.33 -23.06 26.32
CA THR A 401 11.69 -23.40 25.86
C THR A 401 12.78 -22.93 26.83
N ASN A 402 12.54 -21.88 27.61
CA ASN A 402 13.49 -21.36 28.60
C ASN A 402 13.46 -22.07 29.97
N VAL A 403 12.52 -23.00 30.21
CA VAL A 403 12.41 -23.74 31.48
C VAL A 403 13.19 -25.07 31.49
N ARG A 404 13.77 -25.51 30.36
CA ARG A 404 14.47 -26.82 30.27
C ARG A 404 16.00 -26.78 30.29
N THR A 405 16.64 -25.62 30.43
CA THR A 405 18.11 -25.51 30.54
C THR A 405 18.68 -25.60 31.95
N PHE A 406 17.86 -25.82 32.99
CA PHE A 406 18.34 -25.90 34.38
C PHE A 406 18.29 -27.29 35.05
N ALA A 407 17.90 -28.37 34.35
CA ALA A 407 17.75 -29.68 34.97
C ALA A 407 18.33 -30.83 34.12
N ALA A 408 19.66 -30.92 34.01
CA ALA A 408 20.34 -32.14 33.57
C ALA A 408 21.80 -32.20 34.05
N GLY A 409 22.03 -32.08 35.36
CA GLY A 409 23.27 -32.51 36.01
C GLY A 409 22.96 -33.67 36.95
N GLY A 410 23.24 -34.92 36.57
CA GLY A 410 22.97 -36.05 37.46
C GLY A 410 23.20 -37.47 36.92
N LYS A 411 24.46 -37.92 37.00
CA LYS A 411 24.95 -39.29 37.29
C LYS A 411 24.68 -40.51 36.38
N LYS A 412 25.83 -41.13 36.06
CA LYS A 412 26.20 -42.43 35.47
C LYS A 412 25.59 -43.71 36.09
N LYS A 413 25.50 -44.76 35.24
CA LYS A 413 25.98 -46.18 35.31
C LYS A 413 25.05 -47.01 34.39
N GLY A 414 25.41 -47.96 33.52
CA GLY A 414 26.59 -48.78 33.22
C GLY A 414 26.08 -50.21 32.92
N SER A 415 26.34 -50.77 31.71
CA SER A 415 26.51 -52.22 31.37
C SER A 415 26.08 -52.55 29.93
N LYS A 416 26.64 -53.64 29.40
CA LYS A 416 26.94 -54.01 28.00
C LYS A 416 25.82 -54.77 27.25
N GLY A 417 25.82 -54.59 25.93
CA GLY A 417 25.78 -55.69 24.93
C GLY A 417 24.45 -56.00 24.22
N GLY A 418 24.42 -55.89 22.87
CA GLY A 418 23.46 -56.59 22.00
C GLY A 418 22.98 -55.78 20.79
N GLY A 419 23.04 -56.37 19.59
CA GLY A 419 22.84 -55.70 18.30
C GLY A 419 21.42 -55.21 17.97
N ALA A 420 21.40 -54.26 17.01
CA ALA A 420 20.37 -53.93 16.01
C ALA A 420 18.90 -53.76 16.44
N ALA A 421 18.42 -52.50 16.41
CA ALA A 421 17.18 -52.08 15.73
C ALA A 421 17.06 -50.55 15.79
N THR A 422 16.74 -49.96 14.64
CA THR A 422 16.28 -48.58 14.49
C THR A 422 14.95 -48.39 15.21
N ASP A 423 14.84 -47.44 16.15
CA ASP A 423 13.55 -46.85 16.50
C ASP A 423 13.75 -45.48 17.16
N ALA A 424 13.35 -44.42 16.44
CA ALA A 424 13.17 -43.09 16.99
C ALA A 424 11.80 -43.01 17.70
N PRO A 425 11.67 -42.38 18.88
CA PRO A 425 10.38 -42.26 19.55
C PRO A 425 9.40 -41.44 18.69
N LYS A 426 8.26 -42.06 18.35
CA LYS A 426 7.22 -41.54 17.46
C LYS A 426 6.56 -40.27 18.03
N ALA A 427 6.39 -39.28 17.15
CA ALA A 427 5.62 -38.04 17.32
C ALA A 427 4.14 -38.23 17.71
N SER A 428 3.68 -39.46 17.95
CA SER A 428 2.31 -39.81 18.29
C SER A 428 1.96 -39.64 19.78
N ILE A 429 2.95 -39.49 20.66
CA ILE A 429 2.72 -39.31 22.11
C ILE A 429 2.51 -37.82 22.42
N LEU A 430 3.30 -36.93 21.80
CA LEU A 430 3.16 -35.47 21.92
C LEU A 430 1.83 -34.96 21.36
N SER A 431 1.30 -35.56 20.30
CA SER A 431 0.00 -35.18 19.73
C SER A 431 -1.17 -35.56 20.63
N LYS A 432 -1.09 -36.69 21.35
CA LYS A 432 -2.15 -37.12 22.29
C LYS A 432 -2.18 -36.29 23.57
N GLU A 433 -1.03 -35.93 24.14
CA GLU A 433 -0.97 -35.07 25.35
C GLU A 433 -1.41 -33.62 25.08
N LEU A 434 -1.17 -33.10 23.88
CA LEU A 434 -1.68 -31.78 23.46
C LEU A 434 -3.20 -31.79 23.23
N LEU A 435 -3.75 -32.88 22.68
CA LEU A 435 -5.20 -33.04 22.48
C LEU A 435 -5.97 -33.11 23.81
N VAL A 436 -5.47 -33.88 24.79
CA VAL A 436 -6.11 -34.04 26.11
C VAL A 436 -6.13 -32.72 26.89
N ASN A 437 -5.09 -31.88 26.75
CA ASN A 437 -5.05 -30.57 27.42
C ASN A 437 -5.96 -29.52 26.76
N TYR A 438 -6.38 -29.73 25.51
CA TYR A 438 -7.21 -28.77 24.75
C TYR A 438 -8.71 -28.99 24.94
N GLU A 439 -9.17 -30.24 25.09
CA GLU A 439 -10.59 -30.55 25.38
C GLU A 439 -11.07 -29.97 26.72
N GLY A 440 -10.15 -29.77 27.68
CA GLY A 440 -10.47 -29.17 28.99
C GLY A 440 -10.67 -27.65 29.00
N ARG A 441 -10.42 -26.92 27.90
CA ARG A 441 -10.46 -25.45 27.85
C ARG A 441 -11.55 -24.86 26.94
N MET A 442 -12.41 -25.68 26.36
CA MET A 442 -13.55 -25.22 25.56
C MET A 442 -14.68 -24.66 26.47
N PRO A 443 -15.26 -23.48 26.16
CA PRO A 443 -16.44 -22.98 26.86
C PRO A 443 -17.62 -23.96 26.73
N LYS A 444 -18.28 -24.32 27.85
CA LYS A 444 -19.36 -25.34 27.94
C LYS A 444 -20.69 -24.99 27.25
N ARG A 445 -20.72 -24.14 26.23
CA ARG A 445 -21.95 -23.82 25.48
C ARG A 445 -21.67 -23.70 23.98
N PHE A 446 -21.67 -24.82 23.27
CA PHE A 446 -21.88 -24.85 21.82
C PHE A 446 -22.53 -26.19 21.42
N PRO A 447 -23.73 -26.19 20.80
CA PRO A 447 -24.35 -27.40 20.30
C PRO A 447 -24.05 -27.53 18.81
N MET A 448 -22.93 -28.12 18.43
CA MET A 448 -22.75 -28.69 17.08
C MET A 448 -21.60 -29.70 17.08
N ARG A 449 -21.89 -30.93 16.66
CA ARG A 449 -20.87 -31.96 16.42
C ARG A 449 -20.08 -31.60 15.17
N ILE A 450 -18.91 -30.98 15.35
CA ILE A 450 -17.94 -30.83 14.26
C ILE A 450 -17.46 -32.24 13.88
N SER A 451 -17.55 -32.60 12.60
CA SER A 451 -17.11 -33.92 12.14
C SER A 451 -15.60 -34.08 12.33
N SER A 452 -15.14 -35.28 12.68
CA SER A 452 -13.71 -35.57 12.87
C SER A 452 -12.87 -35.28 11.62
N ALA A 453 -13.48 -35.35 10.44
CA ALA A 453 -12.85 -35.03 9.16
C ALA A 453 -12.54 -33.52 9.03
N LEU A 454 -13.46 -32.64 9.45
CA LEU A 454 -13.25 -31.19 9.39
C LEU A 454 -12.18 -30.74 10.39
N LEU A 455 -12.17 -31.34 11.58
CA LEU A 455 -11.14 -31.07 12.59
C LEU A 455 -9.75 -31.53 12.13
N SER A 456 -9.68 -32.72 11.50
CA SER A 456 -8.43 -33.25 10.93
C SER A 456 -7.91 -32.39 9.79
N TRP A 457 -8.78 -31.89 8.91
CA TRP A 457 -8.40 -31.01 7.81
C TRP A 457 -7.88 -29.65 8.30
N ILE A 458 -8.55 -29.04 9.29
CA ILE A 458 -8.11 -27.77 9.90
C ILE A 458 -6.73 -27.93 10.55
N LEU A 459 -6.50 -29.03 11.27
CA LEU A 459 -5.22 -29.34 11.90
C LEU A 459 -4.11 -29.62 10.87
N GLU A 460 -4.43 -30.29 9.77
CA GLU A 460 -3.48 -30.57 8.69
C GLU A 460 -3.04 -29.28 7.97
N GLN A 461 -3.96 -28.34 7.74
CA GLN A 461 -3.64 -27.02 7.16
C GLN A 461 -2.81 -26.15 8.13
N GLY A 462 -3.09 -26.23 9.43
CA GLY A 462 -2.28 -25.58 10.47
C GLY A 462 -0.86 -26.16 10.56
N LEU A 463 -0.72 -27.48 10.50
CA LEU A 463 0.56 -28.19 10.63
C LEU A 463 1.48 -27.99 9.41
N ARG A 464 0.93 -27.83 8.20
CA ARG A 464 1.72 -27.57 6.97
C ARG A 464 2.52 -26.26 7.01
N LYS A 465 2.13 -25.27 7.83
CA LYS A 465 2.93 -24.04 8.05
C LYS A 465 4.03 -24.20 9.11
N THR A 466 3.88 -25.11 10.08
CA THR A 466 4.94 -25.43 11.06
C THR A 466 6.11 -26.21 10.48
N THR A 467 5.95 -26.89 9.34
CA THR A 467 7.06 -27.56 8.63
C THR A 467 8.12 -26.57 8.13
N LEU A 468 7.79 -25.28 8.00
CA LEU A 468 8.73 -24.21 7.67
C LEU A 468 9.65 -23.84 8.85
N VAL A 469 9.22 -24.11 10.09
CA VAL A 469 10.05 -23.95 11.30
C VAL A 469 11.10 -25.07 11.38
N ARG A 470 10.81 -26.26 10.84
CA ARG A 470 11.75 -27.39 10.80
C ARG A 470 12.96 -27.08 9.90
N ARG A 471 12.76 -26.46 8.73
CA ARG A 471 13.87 -26.03 7.86
C ARG A 471 14.76 -24.94 8.44
N ARG A 472 14.24 -24.09 9.34
CA ARG A 472 15.04 -23.04 10.01
C ARG A 472 15.82 -23.58 11.21
N ILE A 473 15.33 -24.63 11.88
CA ILE A 473 16.05 -25.34 12.96
C ILE A 473 17.10 -26.30 12.39
N ASP A 474 16.81 -27.00 11.28
CA ASP A 474 17.77 -27.88 10.62
C ASP A 474 18.96 -27.08 10.03
N ASN A 475 18.74 -25.85 9.53
CA ASN A 475 19.82 -24.97 9.07
C ASN A 475 20.67 -24.35 10.19
N ILE A 476 20.19 -24.33 11.44
CA ILE A 476 20.99 -23.93 12.61
C ILE A 476 21.86 -25.11 13.12
N SER A 477 21.41 -26.36 12.90
CA SER A 477 22.15 -27.57 13.25
C SER A 477 23.26 -27.92 12.23
N VAL A 478 23.12 -27.52 10.96
CA VAL A 478 24.17 -27.75 9.93
C VAL A 478 25.32 -26.74 10.04
N LYS A 479 25.07 -25.49 10.47
CA LYS A 479 26.12 -24.47 10.66
C LYS A 479 26.99 -24.67 11.92
N SER A 480 26.60 -25.57 12.84
CA SER A 480 27.40 -25.92 14.02
C SER A 480 28.22 -27.22 13.85
N ARG A 481 28.12 -27.91 12.70
CA ARG A 481 28.89 -29.14 12.38
C ARG A 481 30.00 -28.97 11.34
N VAL A 482 30.27 -27.75 10.87
CA VAL A 482 31.39 -27.46 9.94
C VAL A 482 32.60 -26.82 10.65
N ASN A 483 32.51 -26.52 11.95
CA ASN A 483 33.62 -25.93 12.74
C ASN A 483 34.21 -26.87 13.81
N LEU A 484 34.33 -28.16 13.50
CA LEU A 484 35.03 -29.12 14.35
C LEU A 484 35.74 -30.18 13.48
N HIS A 485 36.67 -29.77 12.61
CA HIS A 485 37.64 -30.69 11.99
C HIS A 485 38.90 -30.05 11.39
N VAL A 486 39.49 -29.01 12.00
CA VAL A 486 40.91 -28.69 11.79
C VAL A 486 41.48 -28.01 13.03
N GLU A 487 41.85 -28.78 14.06
CA GLU A 487 42.83 -28.31 15.04
C GLU A 487 43.42 -29.52 15.78
N GLY A 488 44.64 -29.88 15.41
CA GLY A 488 45.35 -30.98 16.06
C GLY A 488 46.51 -31.52 15.24
N ARG A 489 47.55 -30.71 15.02
CA ARG A 489 48.97 -31.13 15.06
C ARG A 489 49.96 -29.97 14.78
N THR A 490 50.62 -29.57 15.87
CA THR A 490 52.07 -29.31 15.99
C THR A 490 52.78 -28.22 15.17
N SER A 491 53.11 -27.14 15.88
CA SER A 491 54.46 -26.53 16.09
C SER A 491 55.50 -26.56 14.95
N LYS A 492 55.93 -25.35 14.53
CA LYS A 492 57.31 -24.85 14.23
C LYS A 492 57.20 -23.71 13.21
N SER A 493 57.47 -22.46 13.58
CA SER A 493 58.78 -21.79 13.52
C SER A 493 59.01 -21.00 12.22
N LEU A 494 59.57 -19.79 12.38
CA LEU A 494 60.22 -18.89 11.41
C LEU A 494 59.29 -17.93 10.63
N HIS A 495 59.31 -16.63 10.95
CA HIS A 495 60.25 -15.57 10.50
C HIS A 495 59.99 -15.06 9.07
N ASN A 496 59.40 -13.85 9.03
CA ASN A 496 59.89 -12.65 8.34
C ASN A 496 59.84 -12.53 6.81
N LYS A 497 59.64 -11.26 6.38
CA LYS A 497 59.57 -10.66 5.02
C LYS A 497 58.17 -10.75 4.37
N GLY A 498 57.52 -9.68 3.91
CA GLY A 498 57.97 -8.35 3.54
C GLY A 498 57.72 -8.12 2.04
N LYS A 499 56.98 -7.05 1.72
CA LYS A 499 56.83 -6.33 0.43
C LYS A 499 55.82 -6.85 -0.61
N ALA A 500 54.86 -5.96 -0.87
CA ALA A 500 54.48 -5.36 -2.17
C ALA A 500 54.52 -6.24 -3.43
N PHE A 501 53.37 -6.39 -4.08
CA PHE A 501 53.01 -5.63 -5.29
C PHE A 501 51.48 -5.54 -5.39
#